data_AF-A0A5S4EHS8-F1
#
_entry.id   AF-A0A5S4EHS8-F1
#
_cell.length_a   1.000
_cell.length_b   1.000
_cell.length_c   1.000
_cell.angle_alpha   90.00
_cell.angle_beta   90.00
_cell.angle_gamma   90.00
#
_symmetry.space_group_name_H-M   'P 1'
#
loop_
_entity.id
_entity.type
_entity.pdbx_description
1 polymer ?
#
loop_
_entity_poly.entity_id
_entity_poly.type
_entity_poly.pdbx_seq_one_letter_code
_entity_poly.pdbx_strand_id
1 'polypeptide(L)' 'MEAVLYLYRAGIPWRDLPECSGAWKVVHTRFSRWARNGLWKNLFKHLAIEADNEYAMMDRTIVRVHQHSEGAR' A
#
# COMPACT_ATOMS: atom_id res chain seq x y z
N MET A 1 4.81 -17.49 -4.65
CA MET A 1 4.03 -16.22 -4.71
C MET A 1 4.89 -15.16 -5.38
N GLU A 2 4.28 -14.21 -6.11
CA GLU A 2 5.01 -13.10 -6.72
C GLU A 2 5.52 -12.13 -5.64
N ALA A 3 6.80 -11.77 -5.66
CA ALA A 3 7.44 -10.98 -4.60
C ALA A 3 6.81 -9.60 -4.35
N VAL A 4 6.24 -8.97 -5.39
CA VAL A 4 5.50 -7.70 -5.25
C VAL A 4 4.23 -7.91 -4.41
N LEU A 5 3.46 -8.97 -4.68
CA LEU A 5 2.25 -9.30 -3.92
C LEU A 5 2.58 -9.70 -2.48
N TYR A 6 3.70 -10.38 -2.28
CA TYR A 6 4.18 -10.72 -0.94
C TYR A 6 4.47 -9.46 -0.12
N LEU A 7 5.16 -8.47 -0.68
CA LEU A 7 5.41 -7.18 -0.01
C LEU A 7 4.11 -6.47 0.37
N TYR A 8 3.13 -6.43 -0.53
CA TYR A 8 1.82 -5.84 -0.24
C TYR A 8 1.09 -6.55 0.89
N ARG A 9 1.14 -7.90 0.92
CA ARG A 9 0.43 -8.68 1.95
C ARG A 9 1.15 -8.65 3.30
N ALA A 10 2.47 -8.67 3.30
CA ALA A 10 3.29 -8.75 4.52
C ALA A 10 3.58 -7.36 5.13
N GLY A 11 3.50 -6.28 4.35
CA GLY A 11 3.75 -4.92 4.82
C GLY A 11 5.22 -4.65 5.22
N ILE A 12 6.15 -5.50 4.77
CA ILE A 12 7.57 -5.38 5.15
C ILE A 12 8.31 -4.39 4.25
N PRO A 13 9.39 -3.75 4.73
CA PRO A 13 10.29 -2.96 3.90
C PRO A 13 10.87 -3.80 2.74
N TRP A 14 11.09 -3.15 1.60
CA TRP A 14 11.70 -3.80 0.42
C TRP A 14 13.01 -4.52 0.74
N ARG A 15 13.84 -3.94 1.61
CA ARG A 15 15.15 -4.48 1.99
C ARG A 15 15.06 -5.78 2.80
N ASP A 16 13.92 -6.02 3.43
CA ASP A 16 13.69 -7.17 4.29
C ASP A 16 13.00 -8.32 3.53
N LEU A 17 12.87 -8.18 2.20
CA LEU A 17 12.31 -9.21 1.35
C LEU A 17 13.11 -10.52 1.51
N PRO A 18 12.46 -11.66 1.83
CA PRO A 18 13.14 -12.94 1.95
C PRO A 18 13.89 -13.31 0.67
N GLU A 19 15.10 -13.86 0.79
CA GLU A 19 15.92 -14.24 -0.37
C GLU A 19 15.22 -15.25 -1.30
N CYS A 20 14.35 -16.10 -0.75
CA CYS A 20 13.53 -17.04 -1.53
C CYS A 20 12.55 -16.34 -2.49
N SER A 21 12.30 -15.04 -2.32
CA SER A 21 11.48 -14.19 -3.20
C SER A 21 12.30 -13.43 -4.25
N GLY A 22 13.62 -13.64 -4.28
CA GLY A 22 14.56 -12.97 -5.19
C GLY A 22 15.10 -11.65 -4.66
N ALA A 23 16.11 -11.11 -5.34
CA ALA A 23 16.79 -9.88 -4.90
C ALA A 23 15.84 -8.67 -4.93
N TRP A 24 15.70 -7.98 -3.80
CA TRP A 24 14.78 -6.85 -3.64
C TRP A 24 14.92 -5.76 -4.71
N LYS A 25 16.13 -5.50 -5.20
CA LYS A 25 16.39 -4.51 -6.27
C LYS A 25 15.69 -4.87 -7.59
N VAL A 26 15.63 -6.15 -7.91
CA VAL A 26 14.96 -6.66 -9.13
C VAL A 26 13.46 -6.51 -8.98
N VAL A 27 12.92 -6.86 -7.81
CA VAL A 27 11.50 -6.73 -7.50
C VAL A 27 11.07 -5.26 -7.51
N HIS A 28 11.85 -4.38 -6.88
CA HIS A 28 11.62 -2.94 -6.91
C HIS A 28 11.67 -2.39 -8.34
N THR A 29 12.64 -2.80 -9.16
CA THR A 29 12.74 -2.37 -10.56
C THR A 29 11.51 -2.79 -11.38
N ARG A 30 11.02 -4.02 -11.20
CA ARG A 30 9.79 -4.50 -11.82
C ARG A 30 8.58 -3.69 -11.37
N PHE A 31 8.45 -3.46 -10.06
CA PHE A 31 7.40 -2.62 -9.48
C PHE A 31 7.40 -1.21 -10.12
N SER A 32 8.57 -0.56 -10.21
CA SER A 32 8.69 0.78 -10.82
C SER A 32 8.34 0.77 -12.31
N ARG A 33 8.71 -0.29 -13.06
CA ARG A 33 8.33 -0.42 -14.47
C ARG A 33 6.83 -0.53 -14.64
N TRP A 34 6.15 -1.31 -13.79
CA TRP A 34 4.69 -1.42 -13.79
C TRP A 34 4.00 -0.11 -13.44
N ALA A 35 4.52 0.61 -12.45
CA ALA A 35 4.03 1.94 -12.09
C ALA A 35 4.14 2.90 -13.28
N ARG A 36 5.30 2.95 -13.93
CA ARG A 36 5.51 3.79 -15.11
C ARG A 36 4.62 3.39 -16.30
N ASN A 37 4.37 2.10 -16.47
CA ASN A 37 3.48 1.59 -17.51
C ASN A 37 1.98 1.75 -17.16
N GLY A 38 1.66 2.37 -16.02
CA GLY A 38 0.29 2.64 -15.60
C GLY A 38 -0.49 1.41 -15.10
N LEU A 39 0.19 0.28 -14.87
CA LEU A 39 -0.45 -0.97 -14.47
C LEU A 39 -1.21 -0.82 -13.15
N TRP A 40 -0.58 -0.18 -12.14
CA TRP A 40 -1.23 0.10 -10.86
C TRP A 40 -2.44 1.01 -11.01
N LYS A 41 -2.33 2.08 -11.81
CA LYS A 41 -3.44 3.00 -12.07
C LYS A 41 -4.62 2.26 -12.70
N ASN A 42 -4.37 1.38 -13.66
CA ASN A 42 -5.41 0.61 -14.31
C ASN A 42 -6.02 -0.42 -13.36
N LEU A 43 -5.21 -1.12 -12.57
CA LEU A 43 -5.68 -2.07 -11.57
C LEU A 43 -6.63 -1.39 -10.56
N PHE A 44 -6.20 -0.28 -9.94
CA PHE A 44 -7.03 0.44 -8.98
C PHE A 44 -8.31 1.01 -9.61
N LYS A 45 -8.25 1.46 -10.87
CA LYS A 45 -9.47 1.89 -11.59
C LYS A 45 -10.48 0.76 -11.75
N HIS A 46 -10.03 -0.45 -12.14
CA HIS A 46 -10.94 -1.58 -12.30
C HIS A 46 -11.49 -2.05 -10.95
N LEU A 47 -10.63 -2.16 -9.94
CA LEU A 47 -11.06 -2.53 -8.59
C LEU A 47 -12.02 -1.49 -7.98
N ALA A 48 -11.85 -0.20 -8.27
CA ALA A 48 -12.74 0.85 -7.80
C ALA A 48 -14.11 0.87 -8.51
N ILE A 49 -14.23 0.24 -9.68
CA ILE A 49 -15.52 0.08 -10.37
C ILE A 49 -16.32 -1.05 -9.74
N GLU A 50 -15.66 -2.13 -9.30
CA GLU A 50 -16.29 -3.30 -8.67
C GLU A 50 -16.48 -3.14 -7.16
N ALA A 51 -15.69 -2.27 -6.51
CA ALA A 51 -15.91 -1.89 -5.14
C ALA A 51 -17.12 -0.94 -5.09
N ASP A 52 -18.32 -1.50 -4.94
CA ASP A 52 -19.41 -0.78 -4.31
C ASP A 52 -18.81 -0.15 -3.03
N ASN A 53 -18.85 1.18 -2.93
CA ASN A 53 -18.16 2.00 -1.92
C ASN A 53 -18.60 1.70 -0.45
N GLU A 54 -19.26 0.57 -0.21
CA GLU A 54 -19.58 0.01 1.10
C GLU A 54 -18.34 -0.15 1.98
N TYR A 55 -17.21 -0.62 1.42
CA TYR A 55 -15.93 -0.69 2.15
C TYR A 55 -15.38 0.69 2.54
N ALA A 56 -15.60 1.72 1.73
CA ALA A 56 -15.18 3.10 2.04
C ALA A 56 -16.04 3.73 3.15
N MET A 57 -17.26 3.23 3.39
CA MET A 57 -18.11 3.66 4.51
C MET A 57 -17.72 3.01 5.84
N MET A 58 -17.09 1.82 5.82
CA MET A 58 -16.66 1.13 7.04
C MET A 58 -15.47 1.82 7.74
N ASP A 59 -14.61 2.55 7.01
CA ASP A 59 -13.41 3.19 7.58
C ASP A 59 -13.65 4.61 8.13
N ARG A 60 -14.91 5.01 8.37
CA ARG A 60 -15.25 6.30 8.99
C ARG A 60 -15.11 6.28 10.52
N THR A 61 -14.08 5.67 11.08
CA THR A 61 -13.65 6.01 12.44
C THR A 61 -12.91 7.33 12.41
N ILE A 62 -13.66 8.40 12.72
CA ILE A 62 -13.17 9.74 13.00
C ILE A 62 -11.99 9.64 13.97
N VAL A 63 -10.76 9.80 13.46
CA VAL A 63 -9.60 10.04 14.32
C VAL A 63 -9.78 11.46 14.88
N ARG A 64 -10.31 11.54 16.11
CA ARG A 64 -10.23 12.77 16.91
C ARG A 64 -8.75 13.02 17.19
N VAL A 65 -8.14 13.94 16.45
CA VAL A 65 -6.83 14.48 16.81
C VAL A 65 -7.01 15.26 18.12
N HIS A 66 -6.35 14.78 19.17
CA HIS A 66 -6.24 15.45 20.46
C HIS A 66 -5.62 16.84 20.25
N GLN A 67 -6.34 17.92 20.61
CA GLN A 67 -5.72 19.23 20.75
C GLN A 67 -4.97 19.25 22.08
N HIS A 68 -3.66 19.11 22.05
CA HIS A 68 -2.81 19.43 23.18
C HIS A 68 -1.89 20.59 22.78
N SER A 69 -2.08 21.72 23.43
CA SER A 69 -1.09 22.79 23.52
C SER A 69 -1.02 23.15 24.98
N GLU A 70 0.13 22.84 25.58
CA GLU A 70 0.57 23.27 26.91
C GLU A 70 0.45 24.80 27.06
N GLY A 71 0.35 25.39 28.25
CA GLY A 71 0.62 24.85 29.56
C GLY A 71 0.19 25.83 30.65
N ALA A 72 0.28 25.34 31.88
CA ALA A 72 0.11 26.12 33.09
C ALA A 72 1.15 27.25 33.18
N ARG A 73 0.70 28.42 33.61
CA ARG A 73 1.45 29.23 34.56
C ARG A 73 0.50 29.74 35.63
#